data_AF-A0A9P6A9G4-F1
#
_entry.id   AF-A0A9P6A9G4-F1
#
_cell.length_a   1.000
_cell.length_b   1.000
_cell.length_c   1.000
_cell.angle_alpha   90.00
_cell.angle_beta   90.00
_cell.angle_gamma   90.00
#
_symmetry.space_group_name_H-M   'P 1'
#
loop_
_entity.id
_entity.type
_entity.pdbx_description
1 polymer ?
#
loop_
_entity_poly.entity_id
_entity_poly.type
_entity_poly.pdbx_seq_one_letter_code
_entity_poly.pdbx_strand_id
1 'polypeptide(L)'
;MDYARLHLSADPLRVFSVGLLLYEFHFMVAMFDQDGACLSASYHLRDDLDIFIRAIHQLGYGLTDVELGRDPTVKLLHSPRDDQLRLALDVIVEEQVKSTVSRKFPSYKITLKARDTYSMDGITKHIEAEATAWVTIGPPIWSSLSYLGRGSSVWRVIALGELLKVLERSQGSDLHLEDEPMQNGCVWCRWRDRC
;
A
#
# COMPACT_ATOMS: atom_id res chain seq x y z
N MET A 1 -1.02 -13.19 25.21
CA MET A 1 -1.92 -13.54 24.09
C MET A 1 -2.45 -12.30 23.32
N ASP A 2 -2.43 -11.07 23.86
CA ASP A 2 -2.96 -9.90 23.12
C ASP A 2 -1.95 -9.13 22.23
N TYR A 3 -0.65 -9.44 22.29
CA TYR A 3 0.35 -8.73 21.51
C TYR A 3 0.19 -8.92 19.99
N ALA A 4 -0.19 -10.12 19.55
CA ALA A 4 -0.47 -10.39 18.14
C ALA A 4 -1.66 -9.57 17.63
N ARG A 5 -2.74 -9.49 18.43
CA ARG A 5 -3.93 -8.68 18.09
C ARG A 5 -3.57 -7.19 18.04
N LEU A 6 -2.77 -6.71 18.99
CA LEU A 6 -2.26 -5.34 18.99
C LEU A 6 -1.40 -5.06 17.75
N HIS A 7 -0.47 -5.96 17.42
CA HIS A 7 0.40 -5.84 16.26
C HIS A 7 -0.38 -5.84 14.94
N LEU A 8 -1.33 -6.75 14.76
CA LEU A 8 -2.17 -6.82 13.56
C LEU A 8 -3.13 -5.63 13.46
N SER A 9 -3.66 -5.13 14.59
CA SER A 9 -4.49 -3.93 14.59
C SER A 9 -3.73 -2.64 14.24
N ALA A 10 -2.40 -2.64 14.40
CA ALA A 10 -1.52 -1.56 13.99
C ALA A 10 -1.10 -1.67 12.50
N ASP A 11 -1.28 -2.82 11.87
CA ASP A 11 -1.03 -3.06 10.44
C ASP A 11 -2.29 -3.61 9.75
N PRO A 12 -3.31 -2.76 9.54
CA PRO A 12 -4.68 -3.20 9.24
C PRO A 12 -4.89 -3.86 7.88
N LEU A 13 -3.84 -3.98 7.06
CA LEU A 13 -3.87 -4.64 5.75
C LEU A 13 -3.06 -5.95 5.75
N ARG A 14 -2.70 -6.41 6.95
CA ARG A 14 -2.03 -7.68 7.21
C ARG A 14 -3.02 -8.68 7.84
N VAL A 15 -3.15 -9.84 7.23
CA VAL A 15 -4.07 -10.93 7.62
C VAL A 15 -3.47 -11.80 8.73
N PHE A 16 -2.16 -12.02 8.70
CA PHE A 16 -1.41 -12.74 9.73
C PHE A 16 0.00 -12.18 9.83
N SER A 17 0.70 -12.44 10.93
CA SER A 17 2.12 -12.13 11.07
C SER A 17 2.93 -13.39 11.31
N VAL A 18 4.15 -13.43 10.80
CA VAL A 18 5.10 -14.51 11.09
C VAL A 18 6.15 -13.97 12.06
N GLY A 19 6.41 -14.72 13.12
CA GLY A 19 7.38 -14.38 14.14
C GLY A 19 8.36 -15.52 14.41
N LEU A 20 9.58 -15.15 14.78
CA LEU A 20 10.59 -16.07 15.27
C LEU A 20 10.63 -15.98 16.80
N LEU A 21 10.33 -17.08 17.47
CA LEU A 21 10.38 -17.19 18.92
C LEU A 21 11.73 -17.80 19.30
N LEU A 22 12.51 -17.07 20.10
CA LEU A 22 13.77 -17.53 20.66
C LEU A 22 13.59 -17.76 22.15
N TYR A 23 13.94 -18.94 22.62
CA TYR A 23 13.94 -19.23 24.05
C TYR A 23 15.07 -20.21 24.39
N GLU A 24 15.86 -19.85 25.40
CA GLU A 24 17.08 -20.57 25.75
C GLU A 24 18.00 -20.82 24.54
N PHE A 25 18.18 -22.09 24.15
CA PHE A 25 18.90 -22.54 22.96
C PHE A 25 17.98 -23.14 21.90
N HIS A 26 16.70 -22.82 21.93
CA HIS A 26 15.72 -23.31 20.97
C HIS A 26 15.07 -22.14 20.21
N PHE A 27 14.57 -22.46 19.03
CA PHE A 27 13.74 -21.55 18.26
C PHE A 27 12.50 -22.24 17.70
N MET A 28 11.47 -21.44 17.45
CA MET A 28 10.25 -21.83 16.74
C MET A 28 9.86 -20.71 15.78
N VAL A 29 9.23 -21.09 14.68
CA VAL A 29 8.52 -20.15 13.80
C VAL A 29 7.04 -20.20 14.19
N ALA A 30 6.45 -19.03 14.38
CA ALA A 30 5.06 -18.88 14.75
C ALA A 30 4.33 -18.06 13.68
N MET A 31 3.14 -18.50 13.29
CA MET A 31 2.18 -17.71 12.53
C MET A 31 1.09 -17.27 13.48
N PHE A 32 0.84 -15.96 13.54
CA PHE A 32 -0.19 -15.36 14.37
C PHE A 32 -1.26 -14.74 13.48
N ASP A 33 -2.51 -15.11 13.68
CA ASP A 33 -3.65 -14.54 13.00
C ASP A 33 -4.72 -14.10 14.01
N GLN A 34 -5.91 -13.78 13.50
CA GLN A 34 -7.06 -13.41 14.34
C GLN A 34 -7.64 -14.59 15.15
N ASP A 35 -7.37 -15.83 14.76
CA ASP A 35 -7.91 -17.04 15.36
C ASP A 35 -6.91 -17.69 16.35
N GLY A 36 -5.65 -17.26 16.36
CA GLY A 36 -4.67 -17.61 17.37
C GLY A 36 -3.25 -17.65 16.84
N ALA A 37 -2.49 -18.65 17.31
CA ALA A 37 -1.11 -18.87 16.91
C ALA A 37 -0.90 -20.32 16.51
N CYS A 38 -0.28 -20.55 15.35
CA CYS A 38 0.24 -21.83 14.93
C CYS A 38 1.76 -21.83 15.12
N LEU A 39 2.29 -22.83 15.81
CA LEU A 39 3.71 -22.96 16.12
C LEU A 39 4.32 -24.11 15.34
N SER A 40 5.53 -23.91 14.80
CA SER A 40 6.35 -25.01 14.31
C SER A 40 6.83 -25.90 15.45
N ALA A 41 7.45 -27.03 15.11
CA ALA A 41 8.26 -27.77 16.07
C ALA A 41 9.35 -26.88 16.70
N SER A 42 9.81 -27.30 17.89
CA SER A 42 11.00 -26.74 18.52
C SER A 42 12.25 -27.26 17.83
N TYR A 43 13.18 -26.36 17.52
CA TYR A 43 14.49 -26.69 16.95
C TYR A 43 15.59 -26.17 17.86
N HIS A 44 16.69 -26.92 18.01
CA HIS A 44 17.82 -26.49 18.83
C HIS A 44 18.79 -25.66 17.99
N LEU A 45 19.14 -24.46 18.44
CA LEU A 45 19.94 -23.48 17.69
C LEU A 45 21.32 -24.00 17.28
N ARG A 46 21.92 -24.90 18.06
CA ARG A 46 23.24 -25.45 17.75
C ARG A 46 23.16 -26.64 16.81
N ASP A 47 22.17 -27.51 17.01
CA ASP A 47 22.07 -28.76 16.28
C ASP A 47 21.35 -28.58 14.94
N ASP A 48 20.41 -27.62 14.88
CA ASP A 48 19.58 -27.27 13.72
C ASP A 48 19.92 -25.88 13.16
N LEU A 49 21.20 -25.48 13.23
CA LEU A 49 21.64 -24.13 12.83
C LEU A 49 21.34 -23.81 11.36
N ASP A 50 21.38 -24.81 10.48
CA ASP A 50 21.02 -24.69 9.07
C ASP A 50 19.54 -24.32 8.90
N ILE A 51 18.65 -24.94 9.67
CA ILE A 51 17.22 -24.62 9.71
C ILE A 51 17.03 -23.19 10.20
N PHE A 52 17.77 -22.78 11.24
CA PHE A 52 17.71 -21.43 11.78
C PHE A 52 18.11 -20.36 10.75
N ILE A 53 19.26 -20.55 10.09
CA ILE A 53 19.76 -19.65 9.06
C ILE A 53 18.76 -19.58 7.90
N ARG A 54 18.21 -20.72 7.47
CA ARG A 54 17.18 -20.76 6.43
C ARG A 54 15.93 -20.03 6.85
N ALA A 55 15.46 -20.19 8.08
CA ALA A 55 14.29 -19.49 8.59
C ALA A 55 14.49 -17.96 8.59
N ILE A 56 15.61 -17.47 9.12
CA ILE A 56 15.94 -16.03 9.09
C ILE A 56 16.05 -15.52 7.67
N HIS A 57 16.75 -16.25 6.79
CA HIS A 57 16.91 -15.85 5.41
C HIS A 57 15.58 -15.78 4.66
N GLN A 58 14.69 -16.75 4.87
CA GLN A 58 13.35 -16.74 4.27
C GLN A 58 12.51 -15.58 4.80
N LEU A 59 12.48 -15.36 6.12
CA LEU A 59 11.72 -14.27 6.73
C LEU A 59 12.26 -12.88 6.34
N GLY A 60 13.56 -12.74 6.13
CA GLY A 60 14.19 -11.46 5.79
C GLY A 60 14.19 -11.12 4.30
N TYR A 61 14.34 -12.12 3.43
CA TYR A 61 14.62 -11.89 2.00
C TYR A 61 13.94 -12.88 1.05
N GLY A 62 13.53 -14.06 1.52
CA GLY A 62 13.00 -15.11 0.65
C GLY A 62 11.50 -15.01 0.38
N LEU A 63 10.74 -14.53 1.38
CA LEU A 63 9.29 -14.47 1.31
C LEU A 63 8.79 -13.11 0.82
N THR A 64 7.75 -13.14 0.00
CA THR A 64 7.03 -11.95 -0.44
C THR A 64 6.20 -11.35 0.69
N ASP A 65 5.81 -10.07 0.55
CA ASP A 65 4.90 -9.41 1.51
C ASP A 65 3.60 -10.18 1.73
N VAL A 66 3.07 -10.83 0.68
CA VAL A 66 1.84 -11.64 0.76
C VAL A 66 2.07 -12.92 1.55
N GLU A 67 3.21 -13.60 1.34
CA GLU A 67 3.60 -14.77 2.14
C GLU A 67 3.92 -14.42 3.60
N LEU A 68 4.33 -13.17 3.86
CA LEU A 68 4.48 -12.60 5.20
C LEU A 68 3.16 -12.05 5.78
N GLY A 69 2.05 -12.25 5.07
CA GLY A 69 0.69 -12.05 5.55
C GLY A 69 0.01 -10.77 5.08
N ARG A 70 0.56 -10.01 4.13
CA ARG A 70 -0.18 -8.92 3.48
C ARG A 70 -1.38 -9.47 2.69
N ASP A 71 -2.51 -8.79 2.77
CA ASP A 71 -3.66 -9.12 1.95
C ASP A 71 -3.31 -9.00 0.44
N PRO A 72 -3.51 -10.05 -0.38
CA PRO A 72 -3.18 -10.04 -1.81
C PRO A 72 -4.00 -9.04 -2.63
N THR A 73 -5.14 -8.57 -2.11
CA THR A 73 -5.95 -7.52 -2.73
C THR A 73 -5.37 -6.12 -2.52
N VAL A 74 -4.40 -5.97 -1.63
CA VAL A 74 -3.78 -4.71 -1.25
C VAL A 74 -2.41 -4.57 -1.89
N LYS A 75 -2.22 -3.47 -2.61
CA LYS A 75 -0.91 -3.07 -3.14
C LYS A 75 -0.51 -1.73 -2.55
N LEU A 76 0.73 -1.68 -2.09
CA LEU A 76 1.33 -0.47 -1.59
C LEU A 76 1.76 0.41 -2.77
N LEU A 77 1.33 1.67 -2.80
CA LEU A 77 1.66 2.62 -3.87
C LEU A 77 3.02 3.28 -3.58
N HIS A 78 4.10 2.58 -3.98
CA HIS A 78 5.49 3.05 -3.89
C HIS A 78 6.29 2.82 -5.17
N SER A 79 5.69 2.33 -6.26
CA SER A 79 6.40 2.06 -7.51
C SER A 79 6.50 3.33 -8.39
N PRO A 80 7.49 3.45 -9.28
CA PRO A 80 7.64 4.60 -10.18
C PRO A 80 6.43 4.87 -11.10
N ARG A 81 5.62 3.86 -11.43
CA ARG A 81 4.32 4.07 -12.12
C ARG A 81 3.27 4.67 -11.20
N ASP A 82 3.40 4.43 -9.91
CA ASP A 82 2.54 5.01 -8.89
C ASP A 82 2.94 6.46 -8.59
N ASP A 83 4.10 6.95 -9.06
CA ASP A 83 4.54 8.33 -8.82
C ASP A 83 3.52 9.35 -9.35
N GLN A 84 2.90 9.08 -10.51
CA GLN A 84 1.82 9.89 -11.03
C GLN A 84 0.59 9.80 -10.12
N LEU A 85 0.10 8.60 -9.79
CA LEU A 85 -1.04 8.42 -8.87
C LEU A 85 -0.78 9.07 -7.52
N ARG A 86 0.45 9.02 -7.02
CA ARG A 86 0.90 9.63 -5.79
C ARG A 86 0.88 11.14 -5.88
N LEU A 87 1.27 11.72 -7.01
CA LEU A 87 1.17 13.17 -7.25
C LEU A 87 -0.29 13.64 -7.18
N ALA A 88 -1.21 12.95 -7.86
CA ALA A 88 -2.64 13.29 -7.77
C ALA A 88 -3.22 13.07 -6.37
N LEU A 89 -2.77 12.02 -5.67
CA LEU A 89 -3.14 11.80 -4.28
C LEU A 89 -2.63 12.93 -3.39
N ASP A 90 -1.41 13.42 -3.58
CA ASP A 90 -0.85 14.52 -2.79
C ASP A 90 -1.68 15.80 -2.97
N VAL A 91 -2.14 16.10 -4.19
CA VAL A 91 -3.08 17.21 -4.45
C VAL A 91 -4.38 17.02 -3.65
N ILE A 92 -4.99 15.84 -3.69
CA ILE A 92 -6.23 15.55 -2.96
C ILE A 92 -6.02 15.57 -1.44
N VAL A 93 -4.89 15.02 -0.97
CA VAL A 93 -4.51 14.99 0.44
C VAL A 93 -4.36 16.41 0.98
N GLU A 94 -3.76 17.32 0.21
CA GLU A 94 -3.62 18.73 0.60
C GLU A 94 -4.97 19.42 0.73
N GLU A 95 -5.84 19.24 -0.26
CA GLU A 95 -7.18 19.81 -0.26
C GLU A 95 -8.04 19.29 0.90
N GLN A 96 -8.01 17.97 1.13
CA GLN A 96 -8.94 17.32 2.06
C GLN A 96 -8.43 17.16 3.49
N VAL A 97 -7.12 17.01 3.69
CA VAL A 97 -6.55 16.64 4.99
C VAL A 97 -5.84 17.82 5.66
N LYS A 98 -5.53 18.92 4.93
CA LYS A 98 -4.94 20.19 5.45
C LYS A 98 -3.80 19.99 6.47
N SER A 99 -3.08 18.88 6.38
CA SER A 99 -2.13 18.41 7.39
C SER A 99 -0.92 17.78 6.73
N THR A 100 0.25 18.29 7.07
CA THR A 100 1.56 17.82 6.59
C THR A 100 1.88 16.40 7.03
N VAL A 101 1.23 15.90 8.11
CA VAL A 101 1.38 14.52 8.59
C VAL A 101 0.83 13.52 7.57
N SER A 102 -0.12 13.95 6.75
CA SER A 102 -0.79 13.08 5.77
C SER A 102 0.08 12.69 4.57
N ARG A 103 1.02 13.54 4.12
CA ARG A 103 1.91 13.24 2.97
C ARG A 103 2.94 12.13 3.23
N LYS A 104 3.24 11.86 4.51
CA LYS A 104 4.19 10.80 4.91
C LYS A 104 3.51 9.45 5.12
N PHE A 105 2.19 9.41 5.13
CA PHE A 105 1.45 8.18 5.38
C PHE A 105 1.40 7.33 4.08
N PRO A 106 1.69 6.02 4.13
CA PRO A 106 1.64 5.17 2.95
C PRO A 106 0.22 5.11 2.38
N SER A 107 0.11 5.16 1.05
CA SER A 107 -1.16 4.97 0.35
C SER A 107 -1.25 3.56 -0.22
N TYR A 108 -2.44 2.97 -0.13
CA TYR A 108 -2.70 1.61 -0.55
C TYR A 108 -3.78 1.59 -1.62
N LYS A 109 -3.53 0.85 -2.70
CA LYS A 109 -4.54 0.46 -3.69
C LYS A 109 -5.16 -0.86 -3.26
N ILE A 110 -6.47 -0.85 -3.06
CA ILE A 110 -7.28 -1.99 -2.67
C ILE A 110 -8.09 -2.40 -3.88
N THR A 111 -7.91 -3.64 -4.34
CA THR A 111 -8.63 -4.18 -5.50
C THR A 111 -9.65 -5.19 -5.02
N LEU A 112 -10.94 -4.87 -5.13
CA LEU A 112 -11.96 -5.86 -4.86
C LEU A 112 -11.86 -6.96 -5.93
N LYS A 113 -11.83 -8.23 -5.50
CA LYS A 113 -12.03 -9.33 -6.44
C LYS A 113 -13.45 -9.17 -6.99
N ALA A 114 -13.56 -8.86 -8.29
CA ALA A 114 -14.84 -8.98 -8.98
C ALA A 114 -15.41 -10.36 -8.65
N ARG A 115 -16.69 -10.44 -8.24
CA ARG A 115 -17.39 -11.73 -8.20
C ARG A 115 -17.17 -12.38 -9.56
N ASP A 116 -16.85 -13.67 -9.59
CA ASP A 116 -16.59 -14.41 -10.82
C ASP A 116 -17.83 -14.35 -11.76
N THR A 117 -17.94 -13.27 -12.51
CA THR A 117 -18.70 -13.20 -13.74
C THR A 117 -17.82 -13.87 -14.76
N TYR A 118 -18.25 -15.04 -15.23
CA TYR A 118 -17.62 -15.76 -16.33
C TYR A 118 -17.71 -14.88 -17.59
N SER A 119 -16.76 -13.96 -17.77
CA SER A 119 -16.56 -13.28 -19.05
C SER A 119 -15.63 -14.13 -19.90
N MET A 120 -16.09 -14.47 -21.10
CA MET A 120 -15.39 -15.33 -22.07
C MET A 120 -14.12 -14.67 -22.66
N ASP A 121 -13.99 -13.35 -22.54
CA ASP A 121 -12.88 -12.60 -23.13
C ASP A 121 -12.04 -11.97 -22.01
N GLY A 122 -10.81 -12.44 -21.82
CA GLY A 122 -9.90 -12.01 -20.74
C GLY A 122 -9.59 -10.51 -20.67
N ILE A 123 -9.98 -9.75 -21.68
CA ILE A 123 -9.89 -8.29 -21.75
C ILE A 123 -10.88 -7.63 -20.77
N THR A 124 -12.11 -8.13 -20.64
CA THR A 124 -13.15 -7.53 -19.79
C THR A 124 -12.79 -7.64 -18.30
N LYS A 125 -12.11 -8.72 -17.90
CA LYS A 125 -11.66 -8.96 -16.52
C LYS A 125 -10.69 -7.89 -16.00
N HIS A 126 -9.80 -7.38 -16.85
CA HIS A 126 -8.84 -6.34 -16.45
C HIS A 126 -9.52 -4.98 -16.26
N ILE A 127 -10.48 -4.64 -17.12
CA ILE A 127 -11.21 -3.37 -17.08
C ILE A 127 -12.13 -3.31 -15.84
N GLU A 128 -12.83 -4.41 -15.51
CA GLU A 128 -13.67 -4.47 -14.32
C GLU A 128 -12.84 -4.40 -13.02
N ALA A 129 -11.67 -5.02 -12.97
CA ALA A 129 -10.81 -4.99 -11.79
C ALA A 129 -10.27 -3.58 -11.47
N GLU A 130 -9.98 -2.75 -12.47
CA GLU A 130 -9.64 -1.34 -12.26
C GLU A 130 -10.85 -0.48 -11.90
N ALA A 131 -12.04 -0.79 -12.43
CA ALA A 131 -13.28 -0.13 -12.07
C ALA A 131 -13.69 -0.39 -10.60
N THR A 132 -13.23 -1.49 -10.00
CA THR A 132 -13.51 -1.86 -8.60
C THR A 132 -12.34 -1.63 -7.65
N ALA A 133 -11.39 -0.76 -8.02
CA ALA A 133 -10.25 -0.44 -7.19
C ALA A 133 -10.44 0.90 -6.44
N TRP A 134 -9.96 0.93 -5.20
CA TRP A 134 -9.99 2.08 -4.31
C TRP A 134 -8.58 2.42 -3.84
N VAL A 135 -8.33 3.68 -3.54
CA VAL A 135 -7.05 4.16 -3.01
C VAL A 135 -7.26 4.90 -1.69
N THR A 136 -6.48 4.56 -0.67
CA THR A 136 -6.55 5.22 0.64
C THR A 136 -5.96 6.63 0.58
N ILE A 137 -6.58 7.58 1.28
CA ILE A 137 -6.13 8.97 1.38
C ILE A 137 -5.64 9.24 2.81
N GLY A 138 -4.33 9.38 2.98
CA GLY A 138 -3.72 9.73 4.26
C GLY A 138 -3.91 8.66 5.35
N PRO A 139 -3.80 9.04 6.64
CA PRO A 139 -4.00 8.12 7.75
C PRO A 139 -5.47 7.70 7.92
N PRO A 140 -5.75 6.61 8.65
CA PRO A 140 -7.11 6.22 8.95
C PRO A 140 -7.81 7.31 9.77
N ILE A 141 -9.09 7.56 9.47
CA ILE A 141 -9.94 8.50 10.22
C ILE A 141 -10.15 7.99 11.64
N TRP A 142 -10.21 6.67 11.79
CA TRP A 142 -10.42 6.00 13.06
C TRP A 142 -9.76 4.63 13.05
N SER A 143 -9.20 4.25 14.19
CA SER A 143 -8.72 2.89 14.43
C SER A 143 -9.14 2.46 15.83
N SER A 144 -9.56 1.21 15.98
CA SER A 144 -9.81 0.57 17.26
C SER A 144 -9.15 -0.79 17.31
N LEU A 145 -8.43 -1.00 18.41
CA LEU A 145 -7.77 -2.26 18.72
C LEU A 145 -8.79 -3.34 19.14
N SER A 146 -9.98 -2.92 19.61
CA SER A 146 -10.90 -3.79 20.35
C SER A 146 -12.34 -3.86 19.84
N TYR A 147 -12.76 -3.03 18.87
CA TYR A 147 -14.19 -2.88 18.54
C TYR A 147 -14.91 -4.15 18.03
N LEU A 148 -14.19 -5.20 17.65
CA LEU A 148 -14.72 -6.57 17.53
C LEU A 148 -13.66 -7.61 17.95
N GLY A 149 -12.64 -7.19 18.72
CA GLY A 149 -11.43 -7.98 18.99
C GLY A 149 -10.60 -8.30 17.74
N ARG A 150 -10.80 -7.59 16.63
CA ARG A 150 -10.20 -7.91 15.32
C ARG A 150 -9.26 -6.84 14.78
N GLY A 151 -9.11 -5.72 15.49
CA GLY A 151 -8.58 -4.50 14.88
C GLY A 151 -9.56 -3.97 13.83
N SER A 152 -9.89 -2.69 13.88
CA SER A 152 -10.78 -2.10 12.87
C SER A 152 -10.27 -0.73 12.55
N SER A 153 -10.13 -0.43 11.26
CA SER A 153 -9.70 0.87 10.79
C SER A 153 -10.65 1.38 9.72
N VAL A 154 -10.95 2.67 9.78
CA VAL A 154 -11.83 3.36 8.83
C VAL A 154 -10.97 4.35 8.07
N TRP A 155 -11.00 4.24 6.74
CA TRP A 155 -10.14 5.00 5.85
C TRP A 155 -10.94 5.95 4.98
N ARG A 156 -10.36 7.11 4.67
CA ARG A 156 -10.79 7.88 3.50
C ARG A 156 -10.29 7.16 2.27
N VAL A 157 -11.15 7.02 1.27
CA VAL A 157 -10.80 6.38 0.01
C VAL A 157 -11.33 7.17 -1.18
N ILE A 158 -10.65 7.06 -2.32
CA ILE A 158 -11.11 7.52 -3.63
C ILE A 158 -11.13 6.35 -4.60
N ALA A 159 -12.14 6.31 -5.47
CA ALA A 159 -12.19 5.32 -6.54
C ALA A 159 -11.04 5.57 -7.53
N LEU A 160 -10.37 4.52 -8.00
CA LEU A 160 -9.21 4.66 -8.88
C LEU A 160 -9.56 5.42 -10.17
N GLY A 161 -10.75 5.19 -10.73
CA GLY A 161 -11.22 5.92 -11.91
C GLY A 161 -11.38 7.43 -11.68
N GLU A 162 -11.77 7.87 -10.48
CA GLU A 162 -11.83 9.30 -10.15
C GLU A 162 -10.44 9.89 -9.94
N LEU A 163 -9.51 9.13 -9.37
CA LEU A 163 -8.12 9.57 -9.21
C LEU A 163 -7.43 9.75 -10.57
N LEU A 164 -7.68 8.86 -11.53
CA LEU A 164 -7.16 8.97 -12.90
C LEU A 164 -7.68 10.23 -13.61
N LYS A 165 -8.96 10.60 -13.43
CA LYS A 165 -9.50 11.87 -13.97
C LYS A 165 -8.80 13.10 -13.40
N VAL A 166 -8.36 13.07 -12.15
CA VAL A 166 -7.59 14.17 -11.54
C VAL A 166 -6.22 14.28 -12.22
N LEU A 167 -5.57 13.15 -12.50
CA LEU A 167 -4.32 13.13 -13.25
C LEU A 167 -4.48 13.71 -14.65
N GLU A 168 -5.50 13.27 -15.39
CA GLU A 168 -5.79 13.77 -16.73
C GLU A 168 -6.02 15.28 -16.74
N ARG A 169 -6.74 15.83 -15.75
CA ARG A 169 -6.93 17.28 -15.62
C ARG A 169 -5.63 18.01 -15.31
N SER A 170 -4.78 17.45 -14.45
CA SER A 170 -3.49 18.05 -14.10
C SER A 170 -2.48 18.05 -15.26
N GLN A 171 -2.60 17.09 -16.18
CA GLN A 171 -1.77 17.02 -17.40
C GLN A 171 -2.36 17.84 -18.55
N GLY A 172 -3.70 17.97 -18.62
CA GLY A 172 -4.40 18.78 -19.63
C GLY A 172 -4.34 20.28 -19.40
N SER A 173 -4.03 20.74 -18.17
CA SER A 173 -3.86 22.17 -17.86
C SER A 173 -2.59 22.80 -18.43
N ASP A 174 -1.69 22.03 -19.04
CA ASP A 174 -0.49 22.54 -19.75
C ASP A 174 -0.71 22.76 -21.27
N LEU A 175 -1.93 22.56 -21.78
CA LEU A 175 -2.29 22.80 -23.19
C LEU A 175 -3.51 23.72 -23.33
N HIS A 176 -3.39 24.94 -22.82
CA HIS A 176 -4.15 26.09 -23.33
C HIS A 176 -3.38 27.38 -23.07
N LEU A 177 -2.38 27.64 -23.93
CA LEU A 177 -1.97 28.98 -24.30
C LEU A 177 -2.33 29.16 -25.77
N GLU A 178 -3.05 30.24 -26.01
CA GLU A 178 -3.84 30.58 -27.18
C GLU A 178 -3.09 30.51 -28.53
N ASP A 179 -3.73 29.89 -29.52
CA ASP A 179 -3.46 30.14 -30.94
C ASP A 179 -4.11 31.49 -31.33
N GLU A 180 -3.35 32.57 -31.27
CA GLU A 180 -3.61 33.82 -31.98
C GLU A 180 -2.36 34.17 -32.81
N PRO A 181 -2.46 34.39 -34.13
CA PRO A 181 -1.30 34.69 -34.96
C PRO A 181 -0.92 36.18 -34.91
N MET A 182 0.39 36.42 -34.94
CA MET A 182 1.08 37.65 -35.38
C MET A 182 1.06 38.90 -34.45
N GLN A 183 2.17 39.19 -33.76
CA GLN A 183 3.26 40.08 -34.22
C GLN A 183 4.19 40.53 -33.07
N ASN A 184 5.51 40.39 -33.30
CA ASN A 184 6.62 41.18 -32.74
C ASN A 184 6.83 41.21 -31.21
N GLY A 185 7.83 40.46 -30.73
CA GLY A 185 8.46 40.76 -29.43
C GLY A 185 9.27 39.61 -28.83
N CYS A 186 10.59 39.74 -28.88
CA CYS A 186 11.57 38.78 -28.38
C CYS A 186 11.57 38.67 -26.83
N VAL A 187 11.46 37.46 -26.25
CA VAL A 187 11.67 37.20 -24.80
C VAL A 187 12.54 35.95 -24.55
N TRP A 188 13.30 35.48 -25.54
CA TRP A 188 14.22 34.32 -25.39
C TRP A 188 15.52 34.60 -24.60
N CYS A 189 15.54 35.63 -23.76
CA CYS A 189 16.73 36.03 -22.99
C CYS A 189 16.37 36.59 -21.61
N ARG A 190 15.96 35.77 -20.64
CA ARG A 190 16.08 36.14 -19.22
C ARG A 190 15.95 34.99 -18.21
N TRP A 191 16.87 34.03 -18.22
CA TRP A 191 17.24 33.26 -17.00
C TRP A 191 18.68 32.77 -17.09
N ARG A 192 19.60 33.73 -17.04
CA ARG A 192 20.98 33.58 -16.58
C ARG A 192 21.29 34.87 -15.84
N ASP A 193 21.47 34.79 -14.53
CA ASP A 193 22.50 35.54 -13.81
C ASP A 193 22.46 35.29 -12.29
N ARG A 194 23.66 34.98 -11.74
CA ARG A 194 24.15 35.04 -10.34
C ARG A 194 24.18 33.73 -9.55
N CYS A 195 25.30 32.99 -9.63
CA CYS A 195 26.55 33.21 -8.89
C CYS A 195 27.74 32.67 -9.69
#